data_AF-A0A832HSA6-F1
#
_entry.id   AF-A0A832HSA6-F1
#
_cell.length_a   1.000
_cell.length_b   1.000
_cell.length_c   1.000
_cell.angle_alpha   90.00
_cell.angle_beta   90.00
_cell.angle_gamma   90.00
#
_symmetry.space_group_name_H-M   'P 1'
#
loop_
_entity.id
_entity.type
_entity.pdbx_description
1 polymer ?
#
loop_
_entity_poly.entity_id
_entity_poly.type
_entity_poly.pdbx_seq_one_letter_code
_entity_poly.pdbx_strand_id
1 'polypeptide(L)'
;MKIVLAAFLTLAFASTPSSMAQPATVKVGGILKERSRELKNQDRTGEEPKTNAPVKPRAVAPAAQPVKVEVAPAAAIKQIQGSLEAIKAKTTATEEQKQRLLESLYSATQGTKPPQNIVTKLAADLAGGWPKQTLNDAEKTALSKNLAMLMNGAKMQPNDFQQIVRETQVIIQYSGMPAGDAQKIIADLKALASEIRK
;
A
#
# COMPACT_ATOMS: atom_id res chain seq x y z
N MET A 1 -65.87 37.44 22.07
CA MET A 1 -66.22 38.27 20.90
C MET A 1 -65.32 39.51 20.91
N LYS A 2 -64.34 39.57 20.02
CA LYS A 2 -63.73 40.77 19.40
C LYS A 2 -62.38 40.39 18.76
N ILE A 3 -62.41 40.45 17.44
CA ILE A 3 -61.31 40.37 16.48
C ILE A 3 -60.67 41.77 16.39
N VAL A 4 -59.33 41.87 16.41
CA VAL A 4 -58.51 42.93 15.75
C VAL A 4 -57.10 42.32 15.58
N LEU A 5 -56.66 41.87 14.40
CA LEU A 5 -56.17 42.56 13.19
C LEU A 5 -54.73 43.12 13.29
N ALA A 6 -53.82 42.39 12.62
CA ALA A 6 -52.63 42.78 11.83
C ALA A 6 -51.54 43.71 12.41
N ALA A 7 -50.30 43.19 12.41
CA ALA A 7 -49.13 43.93 11.96
C ALA A 7 -48.14 42.98 11.26
N PHE A 8 -47.92 43.24 9.97
CA PHE A 8 -46.90 42.63 9.12
C PHE A 8 -45.51 43.08 9.60
N LEU A 9 -44.56 42.15 9.72
CA LEU A 9 -43.14 42.47 9.67
C LEU A 9 -42.40 41.41 8.84
N THR A 10 -42.11 41.79 7.60
CA THR A 10 -41.36 41.02 6.62
C THR A 10 -39.88 41.03 7.00
N LEU A 11 -39.34 39.89 7.40
CA LEU A 11 -37.91 39.71 7.63
C LEU A 11 -37.29 39.06 6.38
N ALA A 12 -36.55 39.86 5.60
CA ALA A 12 -35.75 39.35 4.48
C ALA A 12 -34.47 38.70 5.03
N PHE A 13 -34.38 37.37 4.94
CA PHE A 13 -33.11 36.64 5.15
C PHE A 13 -32.36 36.56 3.82
N ALA A 14 -31.23 37.28 3.73
CA ALA A 14 -30.26 37.08 2.66
C ALA A 14 -29.47 35.78 2.92
N SER A 15 -29.65 34.78 2.06
CA SER A 15 -28.82 33.57 2.05
C SER A 15 -27.59 33.79 1.19
N THR A 16 -26.41 33.74 1.80
CA THR A 16 -25.13 33.67 1.08
C THR A 16 -24.85 32.22 0.68
N PRO A 17 -24.45 31.93 -0.57
CA PRO A 17 -23.96 30.60 -0.93
C PRO A 17 -22.54 30.41 -0.39
N SER A 18 -22.37 29.49 0.55
CA SER A 18 -21.05 28.98 0.92
C SER A 18 -20.48 28.20 -0.27
N SER A 19 -19.43 28.76 -0.87
CA SER A 19 -18.64 28.12 -1.92
C SER A 19 -18.07 26.79 -1.44
N MET A 20 -18.28 25.75 -2.22
CA MET A 20 -17.67 24.44 -2.05
C MET A 20 -16.14 24.54 -2.15
N ALA A 21 -15.45 24.25 -1.05
CA ALA A 21 -14.04 23.88 -1.10
C ALA A 21 -13.96 22.39 -1.48
N GLN A 22 -13.45 22.11 -2.68
CA GLN A 22 -13.09 20.77 -3.13
C GLN A 22 -11.94 20.23 -2.27
N PRO A 23 -11.96 18.98 -1.79
CA PRO A 23 -10.76 18.38 -1.24
C PRO A 23 -9.74 18.19 -2.36
N ALA A 24 -8.56 18.78 -2.18
CA ALA A 24 -7.42 18.58 -3.05
C ALA A 24 -7.12 17.08 -3.14
N THR A 25 -7.31 16.52 -4.32
CA THR A 25 -6.92 15.16 -4.66
C THR A 25 -5.40 15.06 -4.56
N VAL A 26 -4.90 14.65 -3.39
CA VAL A 26 -3.50 14.26 -3.23
C VAL A 26 -3.29 13.05 -4.13
N LYS A 27 -2.65 13.28 -5.28
CA LYS A 27 -2.22 12.25 -6.22
C LYS A 27 -1.29 11.29 -5.48
N VAL A 28 -1.83 10.16 -5.04
CA VAL A 28 -1.13 9.06 -4.34
C VAL A 28 0.11 8.60 -5.12
N GLY A 29 0.13 8.75 -6.44
CA GLY A 29 1.30 8.48 -7.28
C GLY A 29 2.52 9.39 -7.03
N GLY A 30 2.34 10.55 -6.39
CA GLY A 30 3.43 11.47 -6.04
C GLY A 30 4.26 10.98 -4.86
N ILE A 31 3.60 10.59 -3.77
CA ILE A 31 4.26 10.22 -2.51
C ILE A 31 5.03 8.90 -2.64
N LEU A 32 4.47 7.91 -3.36
CA LEU A 32 5.18 6.65 -3.67
C LEU A 32 6.40 6.90 -4.58
N LYS A 33 6.30 7.84 -5.52
CA LYS A 33 7.40 8.24 -6.41
C LYS A 33 8.50 8.97 -5.66
N GLU A 34 8.14 9.78 -4.66
CA GLU A 34 9.07 10.52 -3.82
C GLU A 34 9.84 9.58 -2.90
N ARG A 35 9.16 8.66 -2.21
CA ARG A 35 9.81 7.61 -1.39
C ARG A 35 10.71 6.68 -2.22
N SER A 36 10.30 6.36 -3.46
CA SER A 36 11.12 5.54 -4.38
C SER A 36 12.36 6.29 -4.89
N ARG A 37 12.30 7.62 -5.01
CA ARG A 37 13.46 8.46 -5.36
C ARG A 37 14.44 8.59 -4.21
N GLU A 38 13.94 8.73 -2.97
CA GLU A 38 14.76 8.81 -1.76
C GLU A 38 15.69 7.59 -1.64
N LEU A 39 15.17 6.38 -1.86
CA LEU A 39 15.95 5.15 -1.80
C LEU A 39 17.01 5.04 -2.90
N LYS A 40 16.72 5.51 -4.11
CA LYS A 40 17.71 5.57 -5.20
C LYS A 40 18.84 6.55 -4.91
N ASN A 41 18.57 7.59 -4.11
CA ASN A 41 19.57 8.56 -3.68
C ASN A 41 20.35 8.07 -2.45
N GLN A 42 19.73 7.28 -1.56
CA GLN A 42 20.41 6.64 -0.42
C GLN A 42 21.40 5.54 -0.86
N ASP A 43 21.13 4.84 -1.96
CA ASP A 43 22.08 3.87 -2.57
C ASP A 43 23.32 4.55 -3.19
N ARG A 44 23.38 5.89 -3.19
CA ARG A 44 24.50 6.71 -3.67
C ARG A 44 25.32 7.37 -2.56
N THR A 45 24.97 7.21 -1.29
CA THR A 45 25.61 7.94 -0.18
C THR A 45 26.89 7.25 0.34
N GLY A 46 27.67 6.66 -0.56
CA GLY A 46 28.89 5.91 -0.23
C GLY A 46 30.18 6.34 -0.96
N GLU A 47 30.13 7.28 -1.91
CA GLU A 47 31.35 7.75 -2.59
C GLU A 47 31.39 9.27 -2.73
N GLU A 48 32.49 9.86 -2.26
CA GLU A 48 32.82 11.29 -2.30
C GLU A 48 32.89 11.85 -3.74
N PRO A 49 32.64 13.16 -3.94
CA PRO A 49 32.59 13.77 -5.27
C PRO A 49 33.98 14.18 -5.75
N LYS A 50 34.50 13.55 -6.80
CA LYS A 50 35.59 14.10 -7.62
C LYS A 50 35.07 14.67 -8.95
N THR A 51 35.13 16.00 -9.01
CA THR A 51 35.45 16.88 -10.15
C THR A 51 34.60 16.83 -11.44
N ASN A 52 33.86 17.94 -11.63
CA ASN A 52 33.56 18.69 -12.86
C ASN A 52 33.84 18.02 -14.22
N ALA A 53 32.75 17.68 -14.93
CA ALA A 53 32.68 17.71 -16.39
C ALA A 53 31.32 18.29 -16.82
N PRO A 54 31.22 19.07 -17.92
CA PRO A 54 29.96 19.60 -18.40
C PRO A 54 29.10 18.44 -18.92
N VAL A 55 27.99 18.14 -18.25
CA VAL A 55 27.06 17.09 -18.69
C VAL A 55 26.26 17.62 -19.87
N LYS A 56 26.65 17.18 -21.07
CA LYS A 56 25.85 17.23 -22.30
C LYS A 56 24.40 16.77 -21.98
N PRO A 57 23.34 17.44 -22.45
CA PRO A 57 21.96 17.02 -22.16
C PRO A 57 21.75 15.57 -22.58
N ARG A 58 21.65 14.67 -21.60
CA ARG A 58 21.33 13.26 -21.84
C ARG A 58 19.85 13.22 -22.24
N ALA A 59 19.58 12.64 -23.41
CA ALA A 59 18.25 12.40 -23.92
C ALA A 59 17.33 11.85 -22.81
N VAL A 60 16.15 12.47 -22.69
CA VAL A 60 15.04 12.00 -21.87
C VAL A 60 14.83 10.51 -22.12
N ALA A 61 15.02 9.70 -21.08
CA ALA A 61 14.67 8.30 -21.10
C ALA A 61 13.18 8.17 -21.48
N PRO A 62 12.78 7.16 -22.28
CA PRO A 62 11.40 6.99 -22.69
C PRO A 62 10.48 6.92 -21.46
N ALA A 63 9.35 7.63 -21.54
CA ALA A 63 8.27 7.51 -20.59
C ALA A 63 7.92 6.03 -20.38
N ALA A 64 7.87 5.59 -19.12
CA ALA A 64 7.42 4.26 -18.76
C ALA A 64 6.05 4.01 -19.40
N GLN A 65 6.00 3.10 -20.37
CA GLN A 65 4.75 2.65 -20.96
C GLN A 65 3.90 2.02 -19.85
N PRO A 66 2.57 2.15 -19.89
CA PRO A 66 1.69 1.52 -18.91
C PRO A 66 1.86 0.00 -19.04
N VAL A 67 2.58 -0.58 -18.09
CA VAL A 67 2.80 -2.02 -18.06
C VAL A 67 1.45 -2.67 -17.76
N LYS A 68 1.06 -3.63 -18.60
CA LYS A 68 -0.13 -4.47 -18.37
C LYS A 68 0.19 -5.45 -17.24
N VAL A 69 0.24 -4.93 -16.01
CA VAL A 69 0.41 -5.74 -14.80
C VAL A 69 -0.83 -6.61 -14.68
N GLU A 70 -0.66 -7.93 -14.62
CA GLU A 70 -1.75 -8.85 -14.33
C GLU A 70 -2.34 -8.46 -12.96
N VAL A 71 -3.56 -7.93 -12.99
CA VAL A 71 -4.19 -7.35 -11.82
C VAL A 71 -4.66 -8.51 -10.94
N ALA A 72 -4.18 -8.55 -9.69
CA ALA A 72 -4.70 -9.52 -8.74
C ALA A 72 -6.23 -9.37 -8.62
N PRO A 73 -7.00 -10.47 -8.47
CA PRO A 73 -8.45 -10.39 -8.39
C PRO A 73 -8.91 -9.46 -7.26
N ALA A 74 -9.81 -8.53 -7.57
CA ALA A 74 -10.27 -7.51 -6.64
C ALA A 74 -10.88 -8.10 -5.34
N ALA A 75 -11.50 -9.28 -5.44
CA ALA A 75 -12.02 -10.01 -4.29
C ALA A 75 -10.89 -10.41 -3.30
N ALA A 76 -9.75 -10.89 -3.80
CA ALA A 76 -8.64 -11.29 -2.96
C ALA A 76 -7.99 -10.10 -2.25
N ILE A 77 -7.87 -8.96 -2.94
CA ILE A 77 -7.38 -7.71 -2.34
C ILE A 77 -8.27 -7.31 -1.16
N LYS A 78 -9.61 -7.34 -1.34
CA LYS A 78 -10.57 -7.04 -0.28
C LYS A 78 -10.51 -8.04 0.88
N GLN A 79 -10.31 -9.33 0.60
CA GLN A 79 -10.17 -10.35 1.63
C GLN A 79 -8.92 -10.14 2.48
N ILE A 80 -7.78 -9.87 1.84
CA ILE A 80 -6.52 -9.58 2.54
C ILE A 80 -6.69 -8.34 3.42
N GLN A 81 -7.24 -7.25 2.86
CA GLN A 81 -7.48 -6.02 3.60
C GLN A 81 -8.41 -6.26 4.80
N GLY A 82 -9.54 -6.96 4.60
CA GLY A 82 -10.50 -7.24 5.67
C GLY A 82 -9.90 -8.12 6.78
N SER A 83 -9.09 -9.11 6.44
CA SER A 83 -8.40 -9.96 7.42
C SER A 83 -7.36 -9.19 8.22
N LEU A 84 -6.63 -8.26 7.58
CA LEU A 84 -5.71 -7.36 8.26
C LEU A 84 -6.46 -6.37 9.18
N GLU A 85 -7.54 -5.75 8.71
CA GLU A 85 -8.33 -4.80 9.51
C GLU A 85 -9.06 -5.46 10.69
N ALA A 86 -9.34 -6.76 10.60
CA ALA A 86 -9.88 -7.53 11.72
C ALA A 86 -8.87 -7.67 12.88
N ILE A 87 -7.56 -7.50 12.62
CA ILE A 87 -6.51 -7.49 13.63
C ILE A 87 -6.41 -6.07 14.21
N LYS A 88 -6.95 -5.90 15.43
CA LYS A 88 -7.04 -4.59 16.06
C LYS A 88 -5.68 -4.07 16.52
N ALA A 89 -5.54 -2.75 16.56
CA ALA A 89 -4.36 -2.10 17.09
C ALA A 89 -4.18 -2.43 18.58
N LYS A 90 -2.91 -2.50 19.02
CA LYS A 90 -2.52 -2.77 20.42
C LYS A 90 -3.03 -4.10 21.02
N THR A 91 -3.48 -5.04 20.19
CA THR A 91 -3.84 -6.40 20.62
C THR A 91 -2.84 -7.42 20.07
N THR A 92 -2.75 -8.59 20.70
CA THR A 92 -2.06 -9.74 20.08
C THR A 92 -3.02 -10.41 19.11
N ALA A 93 -2.55 -10.71 17.89
CA ALA A 93 -3.37 -11.42 16.91
C ALA A 93 -3.69 -12.85 17.38
N THR A 94 -4.96 -13.24 17.33
CA THR A 94 -5.40 -14.60 17.68
C THR A 94 -5.04 -15.60 16.59
N GLU A 95 -5.06 -16.89 16.91
CA GLU A 95 -4.78 -17.94 15.92
C GLU A 95 -5.81 -17.93 14.78
N GLU A 96 -7.08 -17.64 15.08
CA GLU A 96 -8.13 -17.51 14.07
C GLU A 96 -7.88 -16.32 13.14
N GLN A 97 -7.35 -15.20 13.65
CA GLN A 97 -7.00 -14.05 12.82
C GLN A 97 -5.82 -14.36 11.89
N LYS A 98 -4.79 -15.06 12.41
CA LYS A 98 -3.66 -15.52 11.59
C LYS A 98 -4.12 -16.48 10.49
N GLN A 99 -5.00 -17.43 10.84
CA GLN A 99 -5.55 -18.40 9.90
C GLN A 99 -6.39 -17.72 8.81
N ARG A 100 -7.25 -16.75 9.16
CA ARG A 100 -8.01 -15.96 8.18
C ARG A 100 -7.11 -15.16 7.24
N LEU A 101 -6.03 -14.57 7.76
CA LEU A 101 -5.05 -13.86 6.94
C LEU A 101 -4.34 -14.83 5.97
N LEU A 102 -3.93 -16.01 6.44
CA LEU A 102 -3.34 -17.06 5.62
C LEU A 102 -4.28 -17.47 4.47
N GLU A 103 -5.55 -17.75 4.77
CA GLU A 103 -6.57 -18.09 3.77
C GLU A 103 -6.77 -16.97 2.75
N SER A 104 -6.77 -15.72 3.21
CA SER A 104 -6.91 -14.54 2.35
C SER A 104 -5.70 -14.34 1.43
N LEU A 105 -4.48 -14.63 1.90
CA LEU A 105 -3.30 -14.61 1.04
C LEU A 105 -3.40 -15.70 -0.03
N TYR A 106 -3.88 -16.89 0.33
CA TYR A 106 -4.07 -17.98 -0.61
C TYR A 106 -5.17 -17.74 -1.64
N SER A 107 -6.22 -16.98 -1.30
CA SER A 107 -7.28 -16.66 -2.26
C SER A 107 -6.80 -15.79 -3.42
N ALA A 108 -5.65 -15.11 -3.26
CA ALA A 108 -5.01 -14.35 -4.34
C ALA A 108 -4.23 -15.22 -5.33
N THR A 109 -3.97 -16.50 -5.01
CA THR A 109 -3.16 -17.38 -5.86
C THR A 109 -4.00 -17.87 -7.06
N GLN A 110 -3.50 -17.68 -8.29
CA GLN A 110 -4.08 -18.29 -9.48
C GLN A 110 -3.03 -19.14 -10.22
N GLY A 111 -3.13 -20.46 -10.11
CA GLY A 111 -2.19 -21.41 -10.71
C GLY A 111 -1.23 -21.98 -9.68
N THR A 112 0.08 -21.87 -9.92
CA THR A 112 1.11 -22.43 -9.04
C THR A 112 1.01 -21.81 -7.65
N LYS A 113 0.71 -22.64 -6.66
CA LYS A 113 0.60 -22.20 -5.27
C LYS A 113 1.99 -22.02 -4.67
N PRO A 114 2.26 -20.88 -4.00
CA PRO A 114 3.50 -20.71 -3.26
C PRO A 114 3.61 -21.69 -2.09
N PRO A 115 4.84 -22.02 -1.64
CA PRO A 115 5.07 -22.97 -0.57
C PRO A 115 4.39 -22.59 0.75
N GLN A 116 3.69 -23.55 1.35
CA GLN A 116 2.84 -23.33 2.52
C GLN A 116 3.58 -22.81 3.74
N ASN A 117 4.72 -23.38 4.05
CA ASN A 117 5.56 -22.92 5.15
C ASN A 117 5.90 -21.43 5.06
N ILE A 118 6.20 -20.91 3.85
CA ILE A 118 6.56 -19.50 3.66
C ILE A 118 5.34 -18.60 3.82
N VAL A 119 4.20 -18.96 3.22
CA VAL A 119 2.99 -18.14 3.31
C VAL A 119 2.44 -18.14 4.73
N THR A 120 2.49 -19.28 5.44
CA THR A 120 2.12 -19.37 6.85
C THR A 120 3.00 -18.47 7.72
N LYS A 121 4.31 -18.48 7.50
CA LYS A 121 5.24 -17.60 8.23
C LYS A 121 4.97 -16.12 7.93
N LEU A 122 4.81 -15.77 6.66
CA LEU A 122 4.45 -14.41 6.23
C LEU A 122 3.15 -13.93 6.88
N ALA A 123 2.12 -14.77 6.93
CA ALA A 123 0.85 -14.46 7.57
C ALA A 123 1.03 -14.24 9.09
N ALA A 124 1.81 -15.09 9.76
CA ALA A 124 2.08 -14.95 11.19
C ALA A 124 2.87 -13.68 11.51
N ASP A 125 3.92 -13.37 10.75
CA ASP A 125 4.75 -12.18 10.95
C ASP A 125 3.99 -10.89 10.60
N LEU A 126 3.19 -10.90 9.52
CA LEU A 126 2.25 -9.81 9.23
C LEU A 126 1.27 -9.60 10.38
N ALA A 127 0.62 -10.65 10.87
CA ALA A 127 -0.34 -10.56 11.97
C ALA A 127 0.30 -10.09 13.29
N GLY A 128 1.56 -10.45 13.55
CA GLY A 128 2.32 -9.99 14.72
C GLY A 128 2.73 -8.52 14.66
N GLY A 129 3.09 -8.03 13.47
CA GLY A 129 3.45 -6.62 13.25
C GLY A 129 2.25 -5.69 13.09
N TRP A 130 1.14 -6.20 12.51
CA TRP A 130 -0.02 -5.40 12.12
C TRP A 130 -0.65 -4.55 13.24
N PRO A 131 -0.79 -4.99 14.49
CA PRO A 131 -1.35 -4.16 15.56
C PRO A 131 -0.57 -2.86 15.86
N LYS A 132 0.66 -2.74 15.33
CA LYS A 132 1.62 -1.69 15.65
C LYS A 132 1.88 -0.73 14.48
N GLN A 133 1.26 -0.97 13.32
CA GLN A 133 1.40 -0.12 12.14
C GLN A 133 0.66 1.23 12.28
N THR A 134 1.10 2.22 11.52
CA THR A 134 0.56 3.59 11.40
C THR A 134 0.27 3.98 9.95
N LEU A 135 0.12 3.00 9.05
CA LEU A 135 -0.27 3.18 7.67
C LEU A 135 -1.65 3.85 7.58
N ASN A 136 -1.78 4.76 6.62
CA ASN A 136 -3.08 5.28 6.22
C ASN A 136 -3.82 4.28 5.31
N ASP A 137 -5.09 4.54 5.03
CA ASP A 137 -5.93 3.59 4.28
C ASP A 137 -5.47 3.38 2.84
N ALA A 138 -4.88 4.40 2.21
CA ALA A 138 -4.30 4.27 0.87
C ALA A 138 -3.08 3.33 0.89
N GLU A 139 -2.23 3.43 1.91
CA GLU A 139 -1.07 2.56 2.07
C GLU A 139 -1.48 1.13 2.44
N LYS A 140 -2.50 0.93 3.30
CA LYS A 140 -3.06 -0.41 3.58
C LYS A 140 -3.62 -1.07 2.33
N THR A 141 -4.33 -0.29 1.50
CA THR A 141 -4.87 -0.74 0.22
C THR A 141 -3.74 -1.13 -0.73
N ALA A 142 -2.70 -0.29 -0.84
CA ALA A 142 -1.54 -0.57 -1.68
C ALA A 142 -0.79 -1.82 -1.22
N LEU A 143 -0.59 -1.99 0.09
CA LEU A 143 0.03 -3.19 0.66
C LEU A 143 -0.79 -4.44 0.35
N SER A 144 -2.11 -4.41 0.57
CA SER A 144 -3.00 -5.55 0.29
C SER A 144 -2.99 -5.91 -1.19
N LYS A 145 -2.99 -4.92 -2.08
CA LYS A 145 -2.84 -5.11 -3.52
C LYS A 145 -1.50 -5.77 -3.85
N ASN A 146 -0.41 -5.27 -3.29
CA ASN A 146 0.92 -5.79 -3.57
C ASN A 146 1.08 -7.23 -3.07
N LEU A 147 0.59 -7.55 -1.86
CA LEU A 147 0.56 -8.92 -1.34
C LEU A 147 -0.23 -9.84 -2.29
N ALA A 148 -1.41 -9.42 -2.74
CA ALA A 148 -2.20 -10.21 -3.69
C ALA A 148 -1.45 -10.46 -5.01
N MET A 149 -0.77 -9.44 -5.54
CA MET A 149 0.02 -9.56 -6.76
C MET A 149 1.24 -10.48 -6.58
N LEU A 150 1.91 -10.42 -5.42
CA LEU A 150 3.03 -11.31 -5.10
C LEU A 150 2.58 -12.76 -5.01
N MET A 151 1.43 -13.02 -4.38
CA MET A 151 0.83 -14.36 -4.31
C MET A 151 0.44 -14.90 -5.69
N ASN A 152 0.15 -14.03 -6.66
CA ASN A 152 -0.11 -14.39 -8.06
C ASN A 152 1.12 -14.26 -8.98
N GLY A 153 2.32 -14.11 -8.42
CA GLY A 153 3.50 -13.66 -9.16
C GLY A 153 4.06 -14.63 -10.22
N ALA A 154 3.63 -15.89 -10.21
CA ALA A 154 4.15 -16.92 -11.11
C ALA A 154 3.98 -16.58 -12.60
N LYS A 155 2.91 -15.86 -12.96
CA LYS A 155 2.63 -15.43 -14.34
C LYS A 155 3.17 -14.04 -14.68
N MET A 156 3.70 -13.33 -13.68
CA MET A 156 4.11 -11.95 -13.84
C MET A 156 5.49 -11.84 -14.49
N GLN A 157 5.70 -10.79 -15.28
CA GLN A 157 7.02 -10.47 -15.82
C GLN A 157 8.05 -10.27 -14.69
N PRO A 158 9.30 -10.74 -14.85
CA PRO A 158 10.35 -10.64 -13.83
C PRO A 158 10.52 -9.22 -13.26
N ASN A 159 10.54 -8.21 -14.13
CA ASN A 159 10.74 -6.82 -13.74
C ASN A 159 9.57 -6.28 -12.90
N ASP A 160 8.33 -6.60 -13.27
CA ASP A 160 7.14 -6.13 -12.56
C ASP A 160 7.07 -6.75 -11.16
N PHE A 161 7.39 -8.03 -11.05
CA PHE A 161 7.41 -8.71 -9.76
C PHE A 161 8.47 -8.15 -8.83
N GLN A 162 9.69 -7.91 -9.34
CA GLN A 162 10.74 -7.24 -8.55
C GLN A 162 10.33 -5.82 -8.14
N GLN A 163 9.64 -5.09 -9.01
CA GLN A 163 9.10 -3.78 -8.67
C GLN A 163 8.09 -3.88 -7.52
N ILE A 164 7.15 -4.82 -7.57
CA ILE A 164 6.15 -5.02 -6.51
C ILE A 164 6.81 -5.46 -5.20
N VAL A 165 7.81 -6.36 -5.24
CA VAL A 165 8.58 -6.72 -4.05
C VAL A 165 9.20 -5.47 -3.42
N ARG A 166 9.84 -4.60 -4.22
CA ARG A 166 10.42 -3.35 -3.72
C ARG A 166 9.36 -2.42 -3.14
N GLU A 167 8.27 -2.16 -3.86
CA GLU A 167 7.18 -1.30 -3.38
C GLU A 167 6.59 -1.81 -2.06
N THR A 168 6.43 -3.13 -1.93
CA THR A 168 5.96 -3.78 -0.69
C THR A 168 6.95 -3.55 0.47
N GLN A 169 8.24 -3.72 0.21
CA GLN A 169 9.29 -3.46 1.21
C GLN A 169 9.27 -2.01 1.67
N VAL A 170 9.10 -1.05 0.76
CA VAL A 170 8.98 0.37 1.13
C VAL A 170 7.78 0.59 2.04
N ILE A 171 6.60 0.07 1.69
CA ILE A 171 5.42 0.25 2.54
C ILE A 171 5.65 -0.34 3.93
N ILE A 172 6.26 -1.53 4.03
CA ILE A 172 6.55 -2.17 5.32
C ILE A 172 7.58 -1.39 6.13
N GLN A 173 8.64 -0.87 5.51
CA GLN A 173 9.68 -0.07 6.19
C GLN A 173 9.12 1.22 6.78
N TYR A 174 8.21 1.88 6.07
CA TYR A 174 7.56 3.12 6.51
C TYR A 174 6.21 2.87 7.20
N SER A 175 5.94 1.63 7.62
CA SER A 175 4.64 1.27 8.20
C SER A 175 4.45 1.68 9.64
N GLY A 176 5.50 2.17 10.32
CA GLY A 176 5.47 2.43 11.76
C GLY A 176 5.55 1.17 12.62
N MET A 177 5.59 -0.03 12.03
CA MET A 177 5.88 -1.27 12.76
C MET A 177 7.29 -1.24 13.36
N PRO A 178 7.54 -1.96 14.49
CA PRO A 178 8.89 -2.14 15.00
C PRO A 178 9.82 -2.73 13.95
N ALA A 179 11.07 -2.24 13.91
CA ALA A 179 12.05 -2.65 12.91
C ALA A 179 12.24 -4.17 12.83
N GLY A 180 12.22 -4.87 13.98
CA GLY A 180 12.32 -6.33 14.02
C GLY A 180 11.15 -7.06 13.36
N ASP A 181 9.92 -6.55 13.51
CA ASP A 181 8.73 -7.13 12.87
C ASP A 181 8.76 -6.85 11.35
N ALA A 182 9.07 -5.61 10.97
CA ALA A 182 9.23 -5.21 9.56
C ALA A 182 10.30 -6.05 8.84
N GLN A 183 11.45 -6.29 9.47
CA GLN A 183 12.52 -7.10 8.90
C GLN A 183 12.11 -8.56 8.68
N LYS A 184 11.37 -9.17 9.60
CA LYS A 184 10.85 -10.54 9.45
C LYS A 184 9.92 -10.65 8.23
N ILE A 185 8.96 -9.73 8.12
CA ILE A 185 8.03 -9.69 6.99
C ILE A 185 8.79 -9.50 5.67
N ILE A 186 9.79 -8.61 5.62
CA ILE A 186 10.62 -8.39 4.43
C ILE A 186 11.42 -9.64 4.07
N ALA A 187 11.97 -10.36 5.06
CA ALA A 187 12.68 -11.61 4.83
C ALA A 187 11.75 -12.67 4.23
N ASP A 188 10.53 -12.78 4.74
CA ASP A 188 9.52 -13.72 4.22
C ASP A 188 9.08 -13.38 2.80
N LEU A 189 8.91 -12.10 2.48
CA LEU A 189 8.62 -11.65 1.11
C LEU A 189 9.75 -11.99 0.14
N LYS A 190 11.02 -11.89 0.57
CA LYS A 190 12.18 -12.29 -0.25
C LYS A 190 12.24 -13.80 -0.45
N ALA A 191 11.93 -14.58 0.60
CA ALA A 191 11.84 -16.03 0.51
C ALA A 191 10.72 -16.44 -0.46
N LEU A 192 9.53 -15.86 -0.32
CA LEU A 192 8.40 -16.07 -1.23
C LEU A 192 8.77 -15.73 -2.68
N ALA A 193 9.41 -14.59 -2.89
CA ALA A 193 9.86 -14.15 -4.21
C ALA A 193 10.86 -15.11 -4.84
N SER A 194 11.74 -15.71 -4.04
CA SER A 194 12.70 -16.69 -4.52
C SER A 194 12.03 -17.99 -4.92
N GLU A 195 11.05 -18.48 -4.14
CA GLU A 195 10.36 -19.74 -4.44
C GLU A 195 9.39 -19.64 -5.62
N ILE A 196 8.65 -18.53 -5.77
CA ILE A 196 7.74 -18.32 -6.91
C ILE A 196 8.51 -18.25 -8.24
N ARG A 197 9.82 -17.96 -8.20
CA ARG A 197 10.69 -17.78 -9.36
C ARG A 197 11.60 -18.97 -9.67
N LYS A 198 11.55 -20.04 -8.88
CA LYS A 198 12.18 -21.31 -9.25
C LYS A 198 11.40 -21.99 -10.36
#